data_AF-A0A5C2H923-F1
#
_entry.id   AF-A0A5C2H923-F1
#
_cell.length_a   1.000
_cell.length_b   1.000
_cell.length_c   1.000
_cell.angle_alpha   90.00
_cell.angle_beta   90.00
_cell.angle_gamma   90.00
#
_symmetry.space_group_name_H-M   'P 1'
#
loop_
_entity.id
_entity.type
_entity.pdbx_description
1 polymer ?
#
loop_
_entity_poly.entity_id
_entity_poly.type
_entity_poly.pdbx_seq_one_letter_code
_entity_poly.pdbx_strand_id
1 'polypeptide(L)'
;MILNLSKIKTEALLLFCKDLINSYKDKEDLKSYGVDKEIMINFNNIGNDMLKEILKVTYEDKFYLNNRKHYKIKAILDAYNFINQEVSKLLKQGDAFNPSMLYFSMLAVWFKELNKESRSKEYIYFLLYPYGHVYDKLLVEIKNEDFKKLNIKMIELAEKIVYRLDSYSFR
;
A
#
# COMPACT_ATOMS: atom_id res chain seq x y z
N MET A 1 3.36 -1.05 29.81
CA MET A 1 2.77 -0.06 28.87
C MET A 1 2.16 -0.82 27.70
N ILE A 2 0.88 -0.61 27.44
CA ILE A 2 0.13 -1.37 26.44
C ILE A 2 0.38 -0.77 25.06
N LEU A 3 1.14 -1.47 24.22
CA LEU A 3 1.35 -1.10 22.82
C LEU A 3 0.08 -1.42 22.04
N ASN A 4 -0.53 -0.41 21.41
CA ASN A 4 -1.62 -0.64 20.48
C ASN A 4 -1.03 -1.19 19.16
N LEU A 5 -1.08 -2.51 19.01
CA LEU A 5 -0.55 -3.25 17.86
C LEU A 5 -1.19 -2.82 16.54
N SER A 6 -2.51 -2.56 16.54
CA SER A 6 -3.26 -2.08 15.37
C SER A 6 -2.67 -0.76 14.86
N LYS A 7 -2.44 0.20 15.75
CA LYS A 7 -1.82 1.48 15.39
C LYS A 7 -0.39 1.33 14.86
N ILE A 8 0.43 0.48 15.48
CA ILE A 8 1.81 0.22 15.02
C ILE A 8 1.80 -0.34 13.61
N LYS A 9 1.02 -1.39 13.36
CA LYS A 9 0.95 -2.07 12.06
C LYS A 9 0.37 -1.16 10.99
N THR A 10 -0.61 -0.32 11.35
CA THR A 10 -1.17 0.68 10.45
C THR A 10 -0.10 1.69 10.03
N GLU A 11 0.65 2.23 10.99
CA GLU A 11 1.72 3.18 10.69
C GLU A 11 2.83 2.55 9.83
N ALA A 12 3.20 1.30 10.11
CA ALA A 12 4.14 0.53 9.28
C ALA A 12 3.63 0.31 7.84
N LEU A 13 2.35 -0.05 7.68
CA LEU A 13 1.73 -0.24 6.37
C LEU A 13 1.67 1.06 5.56
N LEU A 14 1.33 2.17 6.22
CA LEU A 14 1.30 3.50 5.60
C LEU A 14 2.70 3.94 5.15
N LEU A 15 3.74 3.69 5.95
CA LEU A 15 5.13 3.95 5.55
C LEU A 15 5.53 3.12 4.34
N PHE A 16 5.19 1.83 4.31
CA PHE A 16 5.46 0.98 3.15
C PHE A 16 4.77 1.52 1.89
N CYS A 17 3.49 1.88 1.99
CA CYS A 17 2.75 2.44 0.86
C CYS A 17 3.30 3.79 0.40
N LYS A 18 3.74 4.65 1.34
CA LYS A 18 4.40 5.93 1.04
C LYS A 18 5.65 5.71 0.18
N ASP A 19 6.52 4.81 0.61
CA ASP A 19 7.77 4.51 -0.09
C ASP A 19 7.49 3.88 -1.45
N LEU A 20 6.49 3.00 -1.52
CA LEU A 20 6.06 2.39 -2.77
C LEU A 20 5.55 3.44 -3.76
N ILE A 21 4.67 4.37 -3.35
CA ILE A 21 4.18 5.46 -4.20
C ILE A 21 5.35 6.33 -4.70
N ASN A 22 6.24 6.73 -3.80
CA ASN A 22 7.41 7.54 -4.15
C ASN A 22 8.37 6.83 -5.12
N SER A 23 8.40 5.49 -5.15
CA SER A 23 9.29 4.73 -6.03
C SER A 23 8.92 4.77 -7.52
N TYR A 24 7.68 5.15 -7.85
CA TYR A 24 7.19 5.14 -9.24
C TYR A 24 6.48 6.43 -9.70
N LYS A 25 6.03 7.31 -8.79
CA LYS A 25 5.23 8.50 -9.15
C LYS A 25 5.87 9.42 -10.20
N ASP A 26 7.21 9.45 -10.27
CA ASP A 26 7.99 10.30 -11.17
C ASP A 26 8.56 9.55 -12.39
N LYS A 27 8.17 8.28 -12.61
CA LYS A 27 8.64 7.47 -13.75
C LYS A 27 7.68 7.61 -14.93
N GLU A 28 8.14 8.28 -15.98
CA GLU A 28 7.34 8.63 -17.19
C GLU A 28 6.98 7.45 -18.12
N ASP A 29 7.36 6.21 -17.81
CA ASP A 29 7.22 5.04 -18.70
C ASP A 29 5.82 4.40 -18.74
N LEU A 30 4.78 5.21 -18.58
CA LEU A 30 3.37 4.78 -18.65
C LEU A 30 2.91 4.38 -20.06
N LYS A 31 3.74 4.63 -21.10
CA LYS A 31 3.42 4.31 -22.50
C LYS A 31 3.54 2.82 -22.85
N SER A 32 4.10 1.99 -21.97
CA SER A 32 4.59 0.65 -22.32
C SER A 32 3.60 -0.50 -22.15
N TYR A 33 2.44 -0.31 -21.51
CA TYR A 33 1.55 -1.43 -21.13
C TYR A 33 0.23 -1.54 -21.91
N GLY A 34 -0.01 -0.70 -22.92
CA GLY A 34 -1.25 -0.74 -23.72
C GLY A 34 -2.51 -0.36 -22.93
N VAL A 35 -2.36 0.41 -21.86
CA VAL A 35 -3.45 0.93 -21.01
C VAL A 35 -3.81 2.34 -21.47
N ASP A 36 -5.10 2.69 -21.40
CA ASP A 36 -5.59 4.01 -21.75
C ASP A 36 -4.89 5.10 -20.92
N LYS A 37 -4.41 6.16 -21.58
CA LYS A 37 -3.71 7.28 -20.95
C LYS A 37 -4.60 7.98 -19.92
N GLU A 38 -5.90 8.08 -20.17
CA GLU A 38 -6.84 8.73 -19.26
C GLU A 38 -6.98 7.95 -17.95
N ILE A 39 -7.03 6.62 -18.04
CA ILE A 39 -7.04 5.73 -16.87
C ILE A 39 -5.76 5.96 -16.07
N MET A 40 -4.60 5.96 -16.72
CA MET A 40 -3.30 6.16 -16.05
C MET A 40 -3.19 7.51 -15.34
N ILE A 41 -3.66 8.61 -15.96
CA ILE A 41 -3.66 9.94 -15.34
C ILE A 41 -4.53 9.95 -14.08
N ASN A 42 -5.73 9.36 -14.16
CA ASN A 42 -6.62 9.25 -13.01
C ASN A 42 -5.97 8.47 -11.86
N PHE A 43 -5.26 7.39 -12.17
CA PHE A 43 -4.54 6.60 -11.17
C PHE A 43 -3.40 7.36 -10.50
N ASN A 44 -2.63 8.14 -11.26
CA ASN A 44 -1.59 8.97 -10.69
C ASN A 44 -2.17 10.06 -9.78
N ASN A 45 -3.30 10.67 -10.16
CA ASN A 45 -3.98 11.65 -9.31
C ASN A 45 -4.44 11.02 -7.99
N ILE A 46 -5.06 9.83 -8.04
CA ILE A 46 -5.45 9.07 -6.84
C ILE A 46 -4.22 8.76 -5.98
N GLY A 47 -3.11 8.32 -6.59
CA GLY A 47 -1.86 8.05 -5.89
C GLY A 47 -1.27 9.28 -5.21
N ASN A 48 -1.33 10.44 -5.85
CA ASN A 48 -0.87 11.71 -5.30
C ASN A 48 -1.74 12.17 -4.12
N ASP A 49 -3.07 12.06 -4.25
CA ASP A 49 -4.00 12.36 -3.17
C ASP A 49 -3.79 11.43 -1.97
N MET A 50 -3.61 10.13 -2.24
CA MET A 50 -3.29 9.15 -1.20
C MET A 50 -1.98 9.48 -0.50
N LEU A 51 -0.92 9.79 -1.25
CA LEU A 51 0.37 10.18 -0.69
C LEU A 51 0.24 11.40 0.21
N LYS A 52 -0.52 12.41 -0.21
CA LYS A 52 -0.77 13.62 0.58
C LYS A 52 -1.46 13.29 1.92
N GLU A 53 -2.45 12.40 1.93
CA GLU A 53 -3.10 12.00 3.18
C GLU A 53 -2.19 11.13 4.07
N ILE A 54 -1.39 10.23 3.48
CA ILE A 54 -0.39 9.45 4.22
C ILE A 54 0.61 10.38 4.92
N LEU A 55 1.14 11.38 4.20
CA LEU A 55 2.11 12.33 4.74
C LEU A 55 1.58 13.16 5.92
N LYS A 56 0.26 13.40 6.00
CA LYS A 56 -0.35 14.08 7.15
C LYS A 56 -0.37 13.23 8.42
N VAL A 57 -0.33 11.91 8.29
CA VAL A 57 -0.52 10.98 9.41
C VAL A 57 0.74 10.17 9.77
N THR A 58 1.80 10.30 8.97
CA THR A 58 3.13 9.72 9.24
C THR A 58 4.14 10.82 9.52
N TYR A 59 5.22 10.49 10.25
CA TYR A 59 6.34 11.41 10.41
C TYR A 59 7.27 11.40 9.17
N GLU A 60 8.20 12.36 9.13
CA GLU A 60 9.30 12.33 8.16
C GLU A 60 10.26 11.15 8.42
N ASP A 61 10.94 10.67 7.38
CA ASP A 61 11.84 9.51 7.49
C ASP A 61 12.94 9.71 8.54
N LYS A 62 13.50 10.93 8.60
CA LYS A 62 14.51 11.32 9.60
C LYS A 62 14.03 11.09 11.03
N PHE A 63 12.74 11.32 11.31
CA PHE A 63 12.18 11.12 12.64
C PHE A 63 12.25 9.64 13.05
N TYR A 64 11.86 8.72 12.17
CA TYR A 64 11.91 7.28 12.45
C TYR A 64 13.36 6.79 12.62
N LEU A 65 14.27 7.26 11.77
CA LEU A 65 15.69 6.87 11.83
C LEU A 65 16.36 7.36 13.12
N ASN A 66 16.14 8.62 13.49
CA ASN A 66 16.70 9.21 14.70
C ASN A 66 16.15 8.57 15.98
N ASN A 67 14.89 8.14 15.95
CA ASN A 67 14.19 7.57 17.11
C ASN A 67 14.12 6.03 17.08
N ARG A 68 14.93 5.35 16.27
CA ARG A 68 14.90 3.87 16.11
C ARG A 68 15.03 3.07 17.41
N LYS A 69 15.62 3.66 18.46
CA LYS A 69 15.76 3.04 19.79
C LYS A 69 14.49 3.15 20.65
N HIS A 70 13.60 4.09 20.33
CA HIS A 70 12.34 4.25 21.04
C HIS A 70 11.43 3.05 20.75
N TYR A 71 10.94 2.37 21.79
CA TYR A 71 10.23 1.09 21.68
C TYR A 71 9.09 1.10 20.63
N LYS A 72 8.31 2.20 20.54
CA LYS A 72 7.20 2.32 19.58
C LYS A 72 7.71 2.38 18.15
N ILE A 73 8.76 3.19 17.93
CA ILE A 73 9.37 3.40 16.62
C ILE A 73 10.06 2.13 16.17
N LYS A 74 10.76 1.44 17.07
CA LYS A 74 11.33 0.12 16.83
C LYS A 74 10.25 -0.85 16.34
N ALA A 75 9.12 -0.97 17.05
CA ALA A 75 8.03 -1.85 16.64
C ALA A 75 7.44 -1.47 15.26
N ILE A 76 7.31 -0.17 14.95
CA ILE A 76 6.87 0.29 13.62
C ILE A 76 7.87 -0.17 12.55
N LEU A 77 9.17 0.04 12.77
CA LEU A 77 10.21 -0.37 11.84
C LEU A 77 10.29 -1.89 11.69
N ASP A 78 10.08 -2.65 12.76
CA ASP A 78 10.06 -4.11 12.72
C ASP A 78 8.89 -4.64 11.88
N ALA A 79 7.69 -4.05 12.02
CA ALA A 79 6.55 -4.39 11.16
C ALA A 79 6.75 -3.93 9.71
N TYR A 80 7.36 -2.77 9.49
CA TYR A 80 7.71 -2.31 8.15
C TYR A 80 8.69 -3.27 7.46
N ASN A 81 9.72 -3.72 8.18
CA ASN A 81 10.67 -4.72 7.71
C ASN A 81 10.00 -6.07 7.43
N PHE A 82 9.05 -6.48 8.28
CA PHE A 82 8.24 -7.67 8.04
C PHE A 82 7.49 -7.57 6.70
N ILE A 83 6.80 -6.45 6.44
CA ILE A 83 6.10 -6.23 5.15
C ILE A 83 7.09 -6.33 3.98
N ASN A 84 8.23 -5.64 4.06
CA ASN A 84 9.26 -5.69 3.01
C ASN A 84 9.76 -7.11 2.73
N GLN A 85 10.00 -7.90 3.78
CA GLN A 85 10.44 -9.29 3.65
C GLN A 85 9.35 -10.16 3.00
N GLU A 86 8.10 -9.99 3.39
CA GLU A 86 6.99 -10.75 2.81
C GLU A 86 6.76 -10.40 1.33
N VAL A 87 6.84 -9.12 0.96
CA VAL A 87 6.81 -8.69 -0.45
C VAL A 87 7.98 -9.31 -1.22
N SER A 88 9.20 -9.24 -0.68
CA SER A 88 10.39 -9.78 -1.33
C SER A 88 10.39 -11.30 -1.48
N LYS A 89 9.70 -12.03 -0.59
CA LYS A 89 9.51 -13.48 -0.72
C LYS A 89 8.52 -13.83 -1.83
N LEU A 90 7.48 -13.02 -2.00
CA LEU A 90 6.39 -13.27 -2.93
C LEU A 90 6.65 -12.70 -4.34
N LEU A 91 7.47 -11.67 -4.46
CA LEU A 91 7.94 -11.09 -5.73
C LEU A 91 9.42 -11.42 -5.92
N LYS A 92 9.72 -12.26 -6.91
CA LYS A 92 11.11 -12.57 -7.28
C LYS A 92 11.69 -11.46 -8.15
N GLN A 93 13.01 -11.33 -8.15
CA GLN A 93 13.70 -10.38 -9.04
C GLN A 93 13.37 -10.70 -10.51
N GLY A 94 12.90 -9.70 -11.25
CA GLY A 94 12.48 -9.82 -12.64
C GLY A 94 10.97 -10.09 -12.84
N ASP A 95 10.20 -10.30 -11.77
CA ASP A 95 8.75 -10.41 -11.87
C ASP A 95 8.13 -9.08 -12.31
N ALA A 96 7.14 -9.15 -13.22
CA ALA A 96 6.29 -8.02 -13.53
C ALA A 96 5.53 -7.57 -12.27
N PHE A 97 5.45 -6.26 -12.07
CA PHE A 97 4.97 -5.66 -10.84
C PHE A 97 4.16 -4.39 -11.13
N ASN A 98 2.93 -4.33 -10.61
CA ASN A 98 2.13 -3.10 -10.63
C ASN A 98 2.09 -2.50 -9.21
N PRO A 99 2.95 -1.50 -8.91
CA PRO A 99 3.03 -0.91 -7.58
C PRO A 99 1.74 -0.22 -7.16
N SER A 100 1.04 0.42 -8.11
CA SER A 100 -0.20 1.13 -7.85
C SER A 100 -1.29 0.18 -7.36
N MET A 101 -1.41 -0.96 -8.02
CA MET A 101 -2.40 -1.96 -7.63
C MET A 101 -2.05 -2.61 -6.29
N LEU A 102 -0.76 -2.85 -6.04
CA LEU A 102 -0.33 -3.45 -4.77
C LEU A 102 -0.66 -2.55 -3.58
N TYR A 103 -0.16 -1.31 -3.54
CA TYR A 103 -0.35 -0.45 -2.36
C TYR A 103 -1.85 -0.21 -2.12
N PHE A 104 -2.60 0.02 -3.19
CA PHE A 104 -4.03 0.32 -3.08
C PHE A 104 -4.80 -0.87 -2.50
N SER A 105 -4.50 -2.08 -2.97
CA SER A 105 -5.10 -3.31 -2.46
C SER A 105 -4.72 -3.56 -1.01
N MET A 106 -3.46 -3.31 -0.61
CA MET A 106 -3.04 -3.50 0.78
C MET A 106 -3.78 -2.55 1.74
N LEU A 107 -3.90 -1.27 1.37
CA LEU A 107 -4.65 -0.30 2.16
C LEU A 107 -6.13 -0.67 2.26
N ALA A 108 -6.72 -1.16 1.17
CA ALA A 108 -8.12 -1.55 1.18
C ALA A 108 -8.41 -2.78 2.04
N VAL A 109 -7.60 -3.83 1.95
CA VAL A 109 -7.75 -5.01 2.82
C VAL A 109 -7.63 -4.58 4.28
N TRP A 110 -6.67 -3.72 4.61
CA TRP A 110 -6.46 -3.25 5.98
C TRP A 110 -7.61 -2.39 6.53
N PHE A 111 -8.01 -1.35 5.80
CA PHE A 111 -8.96 -0.35 6.28
C PHE A 111 -10.42 -0.74 6.02
N LYS A 112 -10.73 -1.35 4.88
CA LYS A 112 -12.09 -1.65 4.44
C LYS A 112 -12.54 -3.05 4.83
N GLU A 113 -11.72 -4.07 4.59
CA GLU A 113 -12.12 -5.47 4.86
C GLU A 113 -11.92 -5.85 6.32
N LEU A 114 -10.72 -5.58 6.86
CA LEU A 114 -10.39 -5.89 8.25
C LEU A 114 -10.87 -4.81 9.23
N ASN A 115 -11.39 -3.69 8.73
CA ASN A 115 -11.91 -2.56 9.50
C ASN A 115 -10.91 -2.02 10.55
N LYS A 116 -9.61 -2.09 10.26
CA LYS A 116 -8.55 -1.65 11.18
C LYS A 116 -8.36 -0.16 11.07
N GLU A 117 -8.37 0.55 12.20
CA GLU A 117 -8.15 2.01 12.29
C GLU A 117 -9.05 2.88 11.37
N SER A 118 -10.16 2.34 10.85
CA SER A 118 -11.06 3.03 9.89
C SER A 118 -11.61 4.35 10.43
N ARG A 119 -11.90 4.43 11.74
CA ARG A 119 -12.34 5.65 12.43
C ARG A 119 -11.20 6.61 12.81
N SER A 120 -9.96 6.12 12.95
CA SER A 120 -8.82 6.95 13.37
C SER A 120 -8.04 7.51 12.18
N LYS A 121 -8.34 7.02 10.97
CA LYS A 121 -7.75 7.41 9.68
C LYS A 121 -8.84 7.60 8.63
N GLU A 122 -9.94 8.24 9.03
CA GLU A 122 -11.16 8.37 8.21
C GLU A 122 -10.90 8.93 6.82
N TYR A 123 -10.04 9.93 6.65
CA TYR A 123 -9.75 10.49 5.33
C TYR A 123 -9.10 9.48 4.37
N ILE A 124 -8.21 8.62 4.88
CA ILE A 124 -7.61 7.53 4.08
C ILE A 124 -8.70 6.50 3.74
N TYR A 125 -9.54 6.15 4.71
CA TYR A 125 -10.68 5.26 4.49
C TYR A 125 -11.68 5.83 3.46
N PHE A 126 -11.96 7.13 3.48
CA PHE A 126 -12.85 7.79 2.53
C PHE A 126 -12.26 7.86 1.11
N LEU A 127 -10.94 8.07 0.97
CA LEU A 127 -10.27 7.96 -0.33
C LEU A 127 -10.29 6.53 -0.88
N LEU A 128 -10.35 5.53 0.01
CA LEU A 128 -10.57 4.15 -0.38
C LEU A 128 -12.05 3.86 -0.68
N TYR A 129 -13.03 4.64 -0.22
CA TYR A 129 -14.46 4.38 -0.47
C TYR A 129 -14.85 4.23 -1.96
N PRO A 130 -14.31 5.00 -2.93
CA PRO A 130 -14.50 4.72 -4.36
C PRO A 130 -13.79 3.43 -4.86
N TYR A 131 -13.32 2.56 -3.96
CA TYR A 131 -12.66 1.27 -4.17
C TYR A 131 -13.18 0.47 -5.36
N GLY A 132 -14.51 0.36 -5.46
CA GLY A 132 -15.17 -0.41 -6.51
C GLY A 132 -14.83 0.15 -7.89
N HIS A 133 -14.88 1.47 -8.06
CA HIS A 133 -14.58 2.12 -9.33
C HIS A 133 -13.12 1.96 -9.74
N VAL A 134 -12.20 1.83 -8.79
CA VAL A 134 -10.78 1.62 -9.07
C VAL A 134 -10.52 0.20 -9.59
N TYR A 135 -11.16 -0.79 -8.98
CA TYR A 135 -11.11 -2.19 -9.44
C TYR A 135 -11.84 -2.37 -10.78
N ASP A 136 -13.01 -1.76 -10.93
CA ASP A 136 -13.77 -1.79 -12.19
C ASP A 136 -12.92 -1.20 -13.33
N LYS A 137 -12.27 -0.05 -13.10
CA LYS A 137 -11.36 0.55 -14.09
C LYS A 137 -10.12 -0.30 -14.38
N LEU A 138 -9.51 -0.95 -13.39
CA LEU A 138 -8.27 -1.74 -13.58
C LEU A 138 -8.48 -3.18 -14.04
N LEU A 139 -9.61 -3.79 -13.72
CA LEU A 139 -9.89 -5.19 -13.99
C LEU A 139 -10.92 -5.37 -15.09
N VAL A 140 -11.92 -4.49 -15.19
CA VAL A 140 -13.02 -4.62 -16.14
C VAL A 140 -12.73 -3.82 -17.41
N GLU A 141 -12.39 -2.52 -17.29
CA GLU A 141 -12.22 -1.62 -18.45
C GLU A 141 -10.95 -1.86 -19.26
N ILE A 142 -9.88 -2.36 -18.65
CA ILE A 142 -8.63 -2.66 -19.37
C ILE A 142 -8.86 -3.83 -20.32
N LYS A 143 -8.49 -3.69 -21.59
CA LYS A 143 -8.66 -4.77 -22.58
C LYS A 143 -7.50 -5.78 -22.61
N ASN A 144 -6.36 -5.42 -22.04
CA ASN A 144 -5.16 -6.26 -22.01
C ASN A 144 -5.27 -7.35 -20.92
N GLU A 145 -5.35 -8.62 -21.32
CA GLU A 145 -5.47 -9.76 -20.40
C GLU A 145 -4.25 -9.96 -19.49
N ASP A 146 -3.04 -9.72 -19.99
CA ASP A 146 -1.82 -9.89 -19.21
C ASP A 146 -1.74 -8.84 -18.10
N PHE A 147 -2.20 -7.62 -18.38
CA PHE A 147 -2.32 -6.58 -17.37
C PHE A 147 -3.38 -6.90 -16.31
N LYS A 148 -4.51 -7.52 -16.71
CA LYS A 148 -5.50 -8.03 -15.74
C LYS A 148 -4.91 -9.10 -14.83
N LYS A 149 -4.23 -10.09 -15.40
CA LYS A 149 -3.55 -11.16 -14.63
C LYS A 149 -2.53 -10.58 -13.66
N LEU A 150 -1.77 -9.57 -14.09
CA LEU A 150 -0.84 -8.85 -13.24
C LEU A 150 -1.57 -8.16 -12.07
N ASN A 151 -2.68 -7.46 -12.33
CA ASN A 151 -3.45 -6.80 -11.27
C ASN A 151 -4.05 -7.80 -10.28
N ILE A 152 -4.60 -8.91 -10.77
CA ILE A 152 -5.10 -10.02 -9.92
C ILE A 152 -3.96 -10.56 -9.03
N LYS A 153 -2.78 -10.80 -9.60
CA LYS A 153 -1.59 -11.22 -8.83
C LYS A 153 -1.26 -10.21 -7.72
N MET A 154 -1.40 -8.91 -7.97
CA MET A 154 -1.13 -7.88 -6.96
C MET A 154 -2.16 -7.89 -5.83
N ILE A 155 -3.43 -8.13 -6.15
CA ILE A 155 -4.52 -8.26 -5.17
C ILE A 155 -4.26 -9.45 -4.25
N GLU A 156 -4.04 -10.63 -4.82
CA GLU A 156 -3.79 -11.85 -4.04
C GLU A 156 -2.55 -11.72 -3.15
N LEU A 157 -1.52 -11.03 -3.64
CA LEU A 157 -0.31 -10.75 -2.89
C LEU A 157 -0.59 -9.79 -1.73
N ALA A 158 -1.34 -8.72 -1.98
CA ALA A 158 -1.76 -7.77 -0.95
C ALA A 158 -2.52 -8.47 0.18
N GLU A 159 -3.54 -9.27 -0.16
CA GLU A 159 -4.32 -10.03 0.81
C GLU A 159 -3.42 -10.91 1.68
N LYS A 160 -2.58 -11.75 1.05
CA LYS A 160 -1.67 -12.65 1.78
C LYS A 160 -0.78 -11.90 2.76
N ILE A 161 -0.21 -10.77 2.35
CA ILE A 161 0.68 -9.98 3.20
C ILE A 161 -0.09 -9.30 4.33
N VAL A 162 -1.25 -8.72 4.04
CA VAL A 162 -2.04 -7.99 5.04
C VAL A 162 -2.60 -8.95 6.10
N TYR A 163 -3.09 -10.14 5.72
CA TYR A 163 -3.51 -11.15 6.70
C TYR A 163 -2.35 -11.65 7.59
N ARG A 164 -1.16 -11.82 7.00
CA ARG A 164 0.06 -12.15 7.77
C ARG A 164 0.48 -11.01 8.70
N LEU A 165 0.34 -9.76 8.25
CA LEU A 165 0.60 -8.58 9.08
C LEU A 165 -0.40 -8.49 10.24
N ASP A 166 -1.70 -8.74 10.01
CA ASP A 166 -2.71 -8.68 11.08
C ASP A 166 -2.46 -9.75 12.16
N SER A 167 -1.98 -10.93 11.76
CA SER A 167 -1.60 -12.01 12.69
C SER A 167 -0.20 -11.83 13.32
N TYR A 168 0.65 -10.98 12.77
CA TYR A 168 2.02 -10.75 13.27
C TYR A 168 2.04 -10.26 14.72
N SER A 169 2.88 -10.85 15.57
CA SER A 169 3.07 -10.41 16.96
C SER A 169 4.54 -10.04 17.18
N PHE A 170 4.78 -8.89 17.80
CA PHE A 170 6.13 -8.50 18.21
C PHE A 170 6.48 -9.31 19.46
N ARG A 171 7.21 -10.41 19.27
CA ARG A 171 7.83 -11.17 20.37
C ARG A 171 9.14 -10.50 20.79
#